data_AF-A0A6M0KXZ1-F1
#
_entry.id   AF-A0A6M0KXZ1-F1
#
_cell.length_a   1.000
_cell.length_b   1.000
_cell.length_c   1.000
_cell.angle_alpha   90.00
_cell.angle_beta   90.00
_cell.angle_gamma   90.00
#
_symmetry.space_group_name_H-M   'P 1'
#
loop_
_entity.id
_entity.type
_entity.pdbx_description
1 polymer ?
#
loop_
_entity_poly.entity_id
_entity_poly.type
_entity_poly.pdbx_seq_one_letter_code
_entity_poly.pdbx_strand_id
1 'polypeptide(L)'
;MLIEAVLYDGKSSKEHSVTIEFTFGRRVKIDSHGIDVALDDIEVESRLGNTPRVLEFPDGVRCKSRENDKIDQILLDFNIEKSKTHKIESSWGLTLGSVLVTVGFVWFMLTTGASYTAHIVASVLPQSTLDEVSVMAMNELEDEYLSPTKLSDKNRMIIQAHFDSLTKEDSRYSLHFRSSIKMGANAFALPSGDIVLTDQLVALSRDDEFRDILGVLAHEKGHVVEKHSLRMAIKTALSGAIIGYMTGDISILVTAVPTVLISSGYSRDFEREADAHAVKELQKLDVSTIYMANLFEELAKEHGMDENSSMVGLITSHPLTQERIEYFKSFNK
;
A
#
# COMPACT_ATOMS: atom_id res chain seq x y z
N MET A 1 -28.04 50.77 -9.91
CA MET A 1 -27.03 50.26 -10.87
C MET A 1 -27.73 49.42 -11.93
N LEU A 2 -27.24 49.42 -13.16
CA LEU A 2 -27.79 48.63 -14.27
C LEU A 2 -26.82 47.51 -14.66
N ILE A 3 -27.33 46.29 -14.82
CA ILE A 3 -26.58 45.11 -15.24
C ILE A 3 -27.23 44.49 -16.47
N GLU A 4 -26.43 44.14 -17.47
CA GLU A 4 -26.89 43.33 -18.60
C GLU A 4 -26.96 41.85 -18.22
N ALA A 5 -28.10 41.21 -18.51
CA ALA A 5 -28.32 39.81 -18.22
C ALA A 5 -29.18 39.11 -19.29
N VAL A 6 -29.13 37.79 -19.30
CA VAL A 6 -30.00 36.92 -20.09
C VAL A 6 -31.01 36.27 -19.14
N LEU A 7 -32.30 36.53 -19.36
CA LEU A 7 -33.41 36.00 -18.57
C LEU A 7 -33.96 34.72 -19.21
N TYR A 8 -34.24 33.75 -18.35
CA TYR A 8 -34.99 32.52 -18.62
C TYR A 8 -36.24 32.53 -17.74
N ASP A 9 -37.42 32.40 -18.37
CA ASP A 9 -38.74 32.55 -17.73
C ASP A 9 -39.19 31.28 -16.96
N GLY A 10 -38.39 30.22 -16.97
CA GLY A 10 -38.70 28.94 -16.32
C GLY A 10 -39.78 28.10 -17.04
N LYS A 11 -40.38 28.61 -18.11
CA LYS A 11 -41.44 27.95 -18.90
C LYS A 11 -40.95 27.55 -20.29
N SER A 12 -39.95 28.24 -20.81
CA SER A 12 -39.35 28.05 -22.13
C SER A 12 -37.83 28.21 -22.05
N SER A 13 -37.07 27.47 -22.87
CA SER A 13 -35.61 27.61 -22.97
C SER A 13 -35.17 28.84 -23.78
N LYS A 14 -36.07 29.80 -24.02
CA LYS A 14 -35.80 30.97 -24.86
C LYS A 14 -35.06 32.04 -24.04
N GLU A 15 -34.01 32.59 -24.65
CA GLU A 15 -33.19 33.63 -24.05
C GLU A 15 -33.77 35.01 -24.31
N HIS A 16 -33.91 35.80 -23.25
CA HIS A 16 -34.36 37.18 -23.31
C HIS A 16 -33.26 38.10 -22.78
N SER A 17 -32.67 38.92 -23.65
CA SER A 17 -31.73 39.96 -23.20
C SER A 17 -32.49 41.02 -22.40
N VAL A 18 -32.09 41.21 -21.14
CA VAL A 18 -32.71 42.16 -20.21
C VAL A 18 -31.66 43.00 -19.51
N THR A 19 -32.10 44.17 -19.06
CA THR A 19 -31.32 45.01 -18.15
C THR A 19 -31.95 44.93 -16.77
N ILE A 20 -31.15 44.56 -15.77
CA ILE A 20 -31.57 44.47 -14.38
C ILE A 20 -31.17 45.77 -13.68
N GLU A 21 -32.14 46.45 -13.08
CA GLU A 21 -31.92 47.65 -12.29
C GLU A 21 -31.93 47.33 -10.79
N PHE A 22 -30.84 47.67 -10.10
CA PHE A 22 -30.73 47.60 -8.65
C PHE A 22 -30.90 49.01 -8.07
N THR A 23 -31.95 49.20 -7.26
CA THR A 23 -32.30 50.48 -6.66
C THR A 23 -31.79 50.58 -5.22
N PHE A 24 -31.52 51.81 -4.75
CA PHE A 24 -31.04 52.07 -3.39
C PHE A 24 -32.00 51.59 -2.28
N GLY A 25 -33.28 51.39 -2.59
CA GLY A 25 -34.27 50.83 -1.67
C GLY A 25 -34.22 49.31 -1.49
N ARG A 26 -33.10 48.65 -1.83
CA ARG A 26 -32.94 47.18 -1.86
C ARG A 26 -34.01 46.49 -2.72
N ARG A 27 -34.37 47.08 -3.88
CA ARG A 27 -35.29 46.46 -4.84
C ARG A 27 -34.60 46.24 -6.18
N VAL A 28 -34.95 45.13 -6.82
CA VAL A 28 -34.44 44.74 -8.14
C VAL A 28 -35.60 44.76 -9.13
N LYS A 29 -35.40 45.50 -10.22
CA LYS A 29 -36.40 45.73 -11.26
C LYS A 29 -35.94 45.22 -12.61
N ILE A 30 -36.85 44.60 -13.34
CA ILE A 30 -36.69 44.23 -14.75
C ILE A 30 -37.90 44.76 -15.50
N ASP A 31 -37.80 45.99 -16.01
CA ASP A 31 -38.92 46.70 -16.65
C ASP A 31 -39.55 45.91 -17.80
N SER A 32 -38.74 45.19 -18.58
CA SER A 32 -39.21 44.42 -19.74
C SER A 32 -40.13 43.25 -19.39
N HIS A 33 -40.11 42.77 -18.15
CA HIS A 33 -40.90 41.63 -17.69
C HIS A 33 -41.76 41.95 -16.45
N GLY A 34 -41.82 43.23 -16.04
CA GLY A 34 -42.63 43.68 -14.91
C GLY A 34 -42.22 43.10 -13.55
N ILE A 35 -40.97 42.64 -13.42
CA ILE A 35 -40.45 42.07 -12.16
C ILE A 35 -39.98 43.23 -11.28
N ASP A 36 -40.51 43.31 -10.06
CA ASP A 36 -40.10 44.29 -9.04
C ASP A 36 -40.14 43.60 -7.66
N VAL A 37 -39.02 43.02 -7.26
CA VAL A 37 -38.89 42.22 -6.03
C VAL A 37 -37.88 42.84 -5.07
N ALA A 38 -37.96 42.48 -3.78
CA ALA A 38 -36.91 42.86 -2.84
C ALA A 38 -35.63 42.10 -3.16
N LEU A 39 -34.48 42.75 -2.97
CA LEU A 39 -33.17 42.14 -3.17
C LEU A 39 -32.96 40.93 -2.24
N ASP A 40 -33.60 40.94 -1.07
CA ASP A 40 -33.55 39.87 -0.08
C ASP A 40 -34.32 38.60 -0.51
N ASP A 41 -35.21 38.73 -1.49
CA ASP A 41 -35.98 37.61 -2.08
C ASP A 41 -35.27 36.97 -3.29
N ILE A 42 -34.09 37.49 -3.67
CA ILE A 42 -33.30 36.99 -4.80
C ILE A 42 -32.16 36.16 -4.26
N GLU A 43 -32.05 34.93 -4.76
CA GLU A 43 -30.90 34.08 -4.49
C GLU A 43 -29.80 34.34 -5.54
N VAL A 44 -28.63 34.77 -5.08
CA VAL A 44 -27.49 35.07 -5.95
C VAL A 44 -26.49 33.91 -5.86
N GLU A 45 -26.38 33.13 -6.93
CA GLU A 45 -25.45 32.01 -6.95
C GLU A 45 -23.98 32.49 -6.91
N SER A 46 -23.14 31.75 -6.19
CA SER A 46 -21.69 31.93 -6.23
C SER A 46 -21.13 31.63 -7.62
N ARG A 47 -20.08 32.36 -8.04
CA ARG A 47 -19.43 32.11 -9.34
C ARG A 47 -18.29 31.11 -9.17
N LEU A 48 -18.06 30.28 -10.19
CA LEU A 48 -16.88 29.42 -10.31
C LEU A 48 -15.95 30.02 -11.36
N GLY A 49 -14.90 30.72 -10.90
CA GLY A 49 -13.97 31.40 -11.80
C GLY A 49 -14.66 32.52 -12.61
N ASN A 50 -14.68 32.41 -13.93
CA ASN A 50 -15.25 33.41 -14.84
C ASN A 50 -16.59 32.99 -15.47
N THR A 51 -17.29 32.04 -14.85
CA THR A 51 -18.65 31.68 -15.30
C THR A 51 -19.62 32.85 -15.10
N PRO A 52 -20.66 32.98 -15.95
CA PRO A 52 -21.72 33.96 -15.73
C PRO A 52 -22.40 33.71 -14.39
N ARG A 53 -22.66 34.77 -13.62
CA ARG A 53 -23.36 34.69 -12.35
C ARG A 53 -24.87 34.55 -12.58
N VAL A 54 -25.49 33.70 -11.78
CA VAL A 54 -26.93 33.42 -11.85
C VAL A 54 -27.64 34.14 -10.70
N LEU A 55 -28.74 34.82 -11.03
CA LEU A 55 -29.67 35.47 -10.12
C LEU A 55 -30.99 34.72 -10.25
N GLU A 56 -31.45 34.10 -9.18
CA GLU A 56 -32.73 33.38 -9.12
C GLU A 56 -33.76 34.25 -8.40
N PHE A 57 -34.86 34.53 -9.09
CA PHE A 57 -35.95 35.37 -8.63
C PHE A 57 -37.09 34.51 -8.09
N PRO A 58 -37.98 35.09 -7.26
CA PRO A 58 -39.27 34.48 -6.94
C PRO A 58 -40.01 34.08 -8.23
N ASP A 59 -40.74 32.98 -8.20
CA ASP A 59 -41.45 32.37 -9.34
C ASP A 59 -40.57 31.57 -10.34
N GLY A 60 -39.30 31.29 -10.01
CA GLY A 60 -38.43 30.39 -10.78
C GLY A 60 -37.78 31.02 -12.02
N VAL A 61 -37.84 32.35 -12.13
CA VAL A 61 -37.17 33.12 -13.17
C VAL A 61 -35.68 33.19 -12.86
N ARG A 62 -34.83 32.92 -13.86
CA ARG A 62 -33.37 32.94 -13.69
C ARG A 62 -32.73 33.92 -14.65
N CYS A 63 -31.86 34.80 -14.14
CA CYS A 63 -31.06 35.69 -14.95
C CYS A 63 -29.58 35.34 -14.87
N LYS A 64 -28.92 35.23 -16.01
CA LYS A 64 -27.47 35.01 -16.10
C LYS A 64 -26.78 36.27 -16.59
N SER A 65 -25.80 36.78 -15.86
CA SER A 65 -25.02 37.95 -16.26
C SER A 65 -23.53 37.64 -16.28
N ARG A 66 -22.82 38.22 -17.25
CA ARG A 66 -21.35 38.17 -17.33
C ARG A 66 -20.68 39.35 -16.64
N GLU A 67 -21.45 40.34 -16.18
CA GLU A 67 -20.93 41.54 -15.51
C GLU A 67 -20.62 41.26 -14.03
N ASN A 68 -19.76 40.28 -13.79
CA ASN A 68 -19.44 39.73 -12.48
C ASN A 68 -18.93 40.80 -11.49
N ASP A 69 -18.11 41.74 -11.95
CA ASP A 69 -17.55 42.80 -11.12
C ASP A 69 -18.62 43.79 -10.61
N LYS A 70 -19.61 44.11 -11.44
CA LYS A 70 -20.74 44.96 -11.04
C LYS A 70 -21.63 44.26 -10.01
N ILE A 71 -21.86 42.96 -10.18
CA ILE A 71 -22.63 42.18 -9.21
C ILE A 71 -21.86 42.05 -7.89
N ASP A 72 -20.55 41.83 -7.95
CA ASP A 72 -19.69 41.81 -6.76
C ASP A 72 -19.72 43.17 -6.01
N GLN A 73 -19.75 44.30 -6.71
CA GLN A 73 -19.94 45.63 -6.10
C GLN A 73 -21.30 45.79 -5.44
N ILE A 74 -22.37 45.35 -6.09
CA ILE A 74 -23.74 45.41 -5.54
C ILE A 74 -23.86 44.58 -4.26
N LEU A 75 -23.31 43.36 -4.25
CA LEU A 75 -23.30 42.52 -3.05
C LEU A 75 -22.56 43.20 -1.87
N LEU A 76 -21.48 43.93 -2.16
CA LEU A 76 -20.75 44.72 -1.16
C LEU A 76 -21.56 45.93 -0.68
N ASP A 77 -22.13 46.70 -1.59
CA ASP A 77 -22.91 47.91 -1.28
C ASP A 77 -24.15 47.61 -0.43
N PHE A 78 -24.77 46.45 -0.65
CA PHE A 78 -25.93 45.99 0.12
C PHE A 78 -25.58 45.10 1.32
N ASN A 79 -24.28 44.94 1.62
CA ASN A 79 -23.74 44.15 2.73
C ASN A 79 -24.27 42.70 2.78
N ILE A 80 -24.42 42.07 1.60
CA ILE A 80 -24.84 40.68 1.46
C ILE A 80 -23.59 39.80 1.59
N GLU A 81 -23.50 39.05 2.69
CA GLU A 81 -22.34 38.22 2.96
C GLU A 81 -22.17 37.12 1.89
N LYS A 82 -20.99 37.08 1.25
CA LYS A 82 -20.61 35.97 0.39
C LYS A 82 -20.55 34.68 1.22
N SER A 83 -21.06 33.57 0.66
CA SER A 83 -20.98 32.24 1.29
C SER A 83 -19.54 31.91 1.73
N LYS A 84 -19.39 31.29 2.91
CA LYS A 84 -18.10 30.85 3.46
C LYS A 84 -17.33 29.93 2.49
N THR A 85 -18.05 29.16 1.66
CA THR A 85 -17.46 28.26 0.65
C THR A 85 -16.70 29.03 -0.43
N HIS A 86 -17.23 30.17 -0.89
CA HIS A 86 -16.56 31.00 -1.91
C HIS A 86 -15.24 31.59 -1.42
N LYS A 87 -15.10 31.92 -0.13
CA LYS A 87 -13.83 32.42 0.43
C LYS A 87 -12.74 31.34 0.44
N ILE A 88 -13.13 30.08 0.60
CA ILE A 88 -12.22 28.93 0.56
C ILE A 88 -11.82 28.66 -0.89
N GLU A 89 -12.79 28.62 -1.80
CA GLU A 89 -12.58 28.33 -3.23
C GLU A 89 -11.77 29.41 -3.96
N SER A 90 -11.90 30.68 -3.58
CA SER A 90 -11.18 31.78 -4.23
C SER A 90 -9.75 31.99 -3.68
N SER A 91 -9.35 31.27 -2.64
CA SER A 91 -8.04 31.46 -2.01
C SER A 91 -6.98 30.58 -2.67
N TRP A 92 -6.16 31.19 -3.53
CA TRP A 92 -5.01 30.53 -4.13
C TRP A 92 -4.08 29.87 -3.08
N GLY A 93 -3.92 30.50 -1.91
CA GLY A 93 -3.11 29.95 -0.83
C GLY A 93 -3.69 28.66 -0.23
N LEU A 94 -5.02 28.58 -0.08
CA LEU A 94 -5.69 27.37 0.40
C LEU A 94 -5.64 26.25 -0.65
N THR A 95 -5.80 26.59 -1.93
CA THR A 95 -5.66 25.63 -3.04
C THR A 95 -4.24 25.06 -3.13
N LEU A 96 -3.21 25.91 -3.06
CA LEU A 96 -1.83 25.43 -3.05
C LEU A 96 -1.54 24.60 -1.79
N GLY A 97 -2.04 25.03 -0.63
CA GLY A 97 -1.93 24.28 0.62
C GLY A 97 -2.55 22.89 0.53
N SER A 98 -3.76 22.77 -0.02
CA SER A 98 -4.44 21.47 -0.15
C SER A 98 -3.72 20.53 -1.12
N VAL A 99 -3.15 21.06 -2.21
CA VAL A 99 -2.32 20.27 -3.14
C VAL A 99 -1.07 19.75 -2.43
N LEU A 100 -0.35 20.61 -1.69
CA LEU A 100 0.84 20.21 -0.95
C LEU A 100 0.53 19.17 0.12
N VAL A 101 -0.59 19.33 0.85
CA VAL A 101 -1.06 18.35 1.83
C VAL A 101 -1.38 17.02 1.16
N THR A 102 -2.05 17.05 0.00
CA THR A 102 -2.40 15.83 -0.75
C THR A 102 -1.14 15.10 -1.23
N VAL A 103 -0.18 15.83 -1.83
CA VAL A 103 1.10 15.26 -2.28
C VAL A 103 1.89 14.72 -1.09
N GLY A 104 1.95 15.46 0.01
CA GLY A 104 2.62 15.02 1.24
C GLY A 104 1.98 13.77 1.83
N PHE A 105 0.64 13.68 1.81
CA PHE A 105 -0.10 12.50 2.27
C PHE A 105 0.16 11.28 1.38
N VAL A 106 0.13 11.44 0.05
CA VAL A 106 0.45 10.35 -0.89
C VAL A 106 1.89 9.88 -0.70
N TRP A 107 2.84 10.81 -0.61
CA TRP A 107 4.25 10.50 -0.36
C TRP A 107 4.44 9.77 0.98
N PHE A 108 3.78 10.23 2.04
CA PHE A 108 3.77 9.56 3.33
C PHE A 108 3.20 8.14 3.22
N MET A 109 2.06 7.96 2.55
CA MET A 109 1.44 6.65 2.38
C MET A 109 2.32 5.69 1.60
N LEU A 110 2.96 6.13 0.51
CA LEU A 110 3.82 5.25 -0.31
C LEU A 110 5.13 4.86 0.39
N THR A 111 5.61 5.66 1.35
CA THR A 111 6.90 5.42 2.03
C THR A 111 6.73 4.74 3.39
N THR A 112 6.05 5.40 4.34
CA THR A 112 5.96 4.97 5.74
C THR A 112 4.55 4.50 6.09
N GLY A 113 3.52 5.20 5.62
CA GLY A 113 2.12 4.93 5.94
C GLY A 113 1.67 3.53 5.54
N ALA A 114 2.07 3.04 4.37
CA ALA A 114 1.76 1.68 3.92
C ALA A 114 2.40 0.62 4.82
N SER A 115 3.65 0.81 5.26
CA SER A 115 4.34 -0.13 6.16
C SER A 115 3.67 -0.20 7.54
N TYR A 116 3.26 0.95 8.09
CA TYR A 116 2.52 1.02 9.35
C TYR A 116 1.14 0.37 9.23
N THR A 117 0.40 0.69 8.16
CA THR A 117 -0.93 0.14 7.90
C THR A 117 -0.86 -1.37 7.70
N ALA A 118 0.15 -1.87 6.99
CA ALA A 118 0.36 -3.29 6.78
C ALA A 118 0.56 -4.06 8.10
N HIS A 119 1.28 -3.49 9.06
CA HIS A 119 1.44 -4.11 10.39
C HIS A 119 0.10 -4.22 11.13
N ILE A 120 -0.73 -3.17 11.10
CA ILE A 120 -2.06 -3.18 11.71
C ILE A 120 -2.94 -4.24 11.03
N VAL A 121 -3.06 -4.21 9.70
CA VAL A 121 -3.92 -5.13 8.97
C VAL A 121 -3.47 -6.58 9.17
N ALA A 122 -2.17 -6.85 9.08
CA ALA A 122 -1.61 -8.19 9.31
C ALA A 122 -1.94 -8.73 10.71
N SER A 123 -2.03 -7.86 11.73
CA SER A 123 -2.35 -8.28 13.10
C SER A 123 -3.80 -8.73 13.30
N VAL A 124 -4.73 -8.28 12.44
CA VAL A 124 -6.18 -8.51 12.58
C VAL A 124 -6.70 -9.58 11.61
N LEU A 125 -5.97 -9.88 10.54
CA LEU A 125 -6.42 -10.83 9.53
C LEU A 125 -6.64 -12.24 10.12
N PRO A 126 -7.80 -12.87 9.84
CA PRO A 126 -8.07 -14.25 10.25
C PRO A 126 -7.15 -15.25 9.56
N GLN A 127 -6.87 -16.37 10.23
CA GLN A 127 -6.02 -17.45 9.70
C GLN A 127 -6.56 -18.02 8.38
N SER A 128 -7.87 -18.17 8.23
CA SER A 128 -8.49 -18.69 6.99
C SER A 128 -8.12 -17.89 5.75
N THR A 129 -7.95 -16.57 5.88
CA THR A 129 -7.52 -15.71 4.78
C THR A 129 -6.05 -15.94 4.44
N LEU A 130 -5.21 -16.23 5.45
CA LEU A 130 -3.81 -16.56 5.25
C LEU A 130 -3.65 -17.90 4.52
N ASP A 131 -4.49 -18.87 4.85
CA ASP A 131 -4.52 -20.18 4.23
C ASP A 131 -4.88 -20.08 2.74
N GLU A 132 -5.91 -19.30 2.40
CA GLU A 132 -6.31 -19.06 0.99
C GLU A 132 -5.19 -18.40 0.17
N VAL A 133 -4.56 -17.36 0.71
CA VAL A 133 -3.45 -16.66 0.04
C VAL A 133 -2.25 -17.60 -0.14
N SER A 134 -1.98 -18.44 0.85
CA SER A 134 -0.84 -19.36 0.82
C SER A 134 -1.06 -20.50 -0.17
N VAL A 135 -2.28 -21.04 -0.27
CA VAL A 135 -2.63 -22.03 -1.31
C VAL A 135 -2.43 -21.44 -2.70
N MET A 136 -2.88 -20.20 -2.94
CA MET A 136 -2.68 -19.54 -4.23
C MET A 136 -1.19 -19.36 -4.55
N ALA A 137 -0.41 -18.87 -3.59
CA ALA A 137 1.03 -18.69 -3.76
C ALA A 137 1.77 -20.03 -3.98
N MET A 138 1.40 -21.08 -3.24
CA MET A 138 2.00 -22.41 -3.38
C MET A 138 1.73 -23.00 -4.77
N ASN A 139 0.49 -22.89 -5.27
CA ASN A 139 0.16 -23.41 -6.61
C ASN A 139 0.99 -22.72 -7.70
N GLU A 140 1.15 -21.39 -7.64
CA GLU A 140 1.99 -20.65 -8.59
C GLU A 140 3.45 -21.09 -8.52
N LEU A 141 3.97 -21.30 -7.31
CA LEU A 141 5.33 -21.79 -7.09
C LEU A 141 5.52 -23.22 -7.62
N GLU A 142 4.55 -24.11 -7.40
CA GLU A 142 4.60 -25.49 -7.89
C GLU A 142 4.50 -25.59 -9.41
N ASP A 143 3.74 -24.72 -10.05
CA ASP A 143 3.60 -24.71 -11.50
C ASP A 143 4.85 -24.20 -12.22
N GLU A 144 5.53 -23.19 -11.67
CA GLU A 144 6.63 -22.52 -12.37
C GLU A 144 8.04 -22.82 -11.82
N TYR A 145 8.20 -23.06 -10.51
CA TYR A 145 9.51 -23.04 -9.83
C TYR A 145 9.87 -24.31 -9.06
N LEU A 146 8.89 -25.04 -8.52
CA LEU A 146 9.13 -26.16 -7.62
C LEU A 146 8.90 -27.50 -8.33
N SER A 147 9.54 -28.53 -7.81
CA SER A 147 9.42 -29.91 -8.28
C SER A 147 9.48 -30.85 -7.08
N PRO A 148 9.05 -32.12 -7.21
CA PRO A 148 9.16 -33.10 -6.14
C PRO A 148 10.61 -33.22 -5.62
N THR A 149 10.74 -33.34 -4.29
CA THR A 149 12.04 -33.53 -3.64
C THR A 149 12.71 -34.84 -4.06
N LYS A 150 14.04 -34.80 -4.12
CA LYS A 150 14.94 -35.93 -4.34
C LYS A 150 15.76 -36.26 -3.09
N LEU A 151 15.49 -35.61 -1.96
CA LEU A 151 16.16 -35.90 -0.69
C LEU A 151 15.87 -37.33 -0.24
N SER A 152 16.86 -37.98 0.36
CA SER A 152 16.68 -39.31 0.94
C SER A 152 15.71 -39.28 2.12
N ASP A 153 15.00 -40.39 2.35
CA ASP A 153 14.07 -40.51 3.49
C ASP A 153 14.78 -40.23 4.83
N LYS A 154 16.04 -40.69 4.96
CA LYS A 154 16.88 -40.42 6.14
C LYS A 154 17.05 -38.93 6.39
N ASN A 155 17.42 -38.15 5.37
CA ASN A 155 17.65 -36.72 5.53
C ASN A 155 16.34 -36.00 5.85
N ARG A 156 15.24 -36.36 5.18
CA ARG A 156 13.91 -35.78 5.47
C ARG A 156 13.47 -36.06 6.90
N MET A 157 13.72 -37.26 7.42
CA MET A 157 13.38 -37.60 8.81
C MET A 157 14.16 -36.77 9.83
N ILE A 158 15.47 -36.56 9.61
CA ILE A 158 16.30 -35.75 10.53
C ILE A 158 15.80 -34.29 10.54
N ILE A 159 15.60 -33.72 9.34
CA ILE A 159 15.16 -32.32 9.21
C ILE A 159 13.73 -32.15 9.74
N GLN A 160 12.84 -33.12 9.49
CA GLN A 160 11.48 -33.10 10.05
C GLN A 160 11.50 -33.14 11.57
N ALA A 161 12.36 -33.96 12.20
CA ALA A 161 12.47 -33.99 13.66
C ALA A 161 12.94 -32.66 14.25
N HIS A 162 13.86 -31.96 13.57
CA HIS A 162 14.26 -30.60 13.92
C HIS A 162 13.09 -29.61 13.82
N PHE A 163 12.34 -29.68 12.72
CA PHE A 163 11.15 -28.86 12.50
C PHE A 163 10.08 -29.10 13.58
N ASP A 164 9.78 -30.36 13.90
CA ASP A 164 8.80 -30.73 14.91
C ASP A 164 9.22 -30.27 16.31
N SER A 165 10.53 -30.34 16.62
CA SER A 165 11.09 -29.82 17.88
C SER A 165 10.96 -28.29 17.97
N LEU A 166 11.18 -27.59 16.86
CA LEU A 166 11.06 -26.14 16.75
C LEU A 166 9.59 -25.68 16.86
N THR A 167 8.67 -26.37 16.18
CA THR A 167 7.23 -25.99 16.16
C THR A 167 6.47 -26.56 17.34
N LYS A 168 7.05 -27.53 18.08
CA LYS A 168 6.39 -28.32 19.13
C LYS A 168 5.15 -29.05 18.62
N GLU A 169 5.23 -29.57 17.39
CA GLU A 169 4.13 -30.26 16.70
C GLU A 169 2.87 -29.39 16.53
N ASP A 170 3.02 -28.06 16.51
CA ASP A 170 1.92 -27.14 16.24
C ASP A 170 1.47 -27.30 14.78
N SER A 171 0.23 -27.77 14.60
CA SER A 171 -0.36 -28.08 13.29
C SER A 171 -0.53 -26.87 12.37
N ARG A 172 -0.29 -25.65 12.87
CA ARG A 172 -0.27 -24.42 12.05
C ARG A 172 0.96 -24.33 11.16
N TYR A 173 2.01 -25.08 11.44
CA TYR A 173 3.24 -25.06 10.66
C TYR A 173 3.41 -26.38 9.92
N SER A 174 3.73 -26.31 8.63
CA SER A 174 3.97 -27.48 7.78
C SER A 174 5.27 -27.31 7.01
N LEU A 175 6.07 -28.37 6.95
CA LEU A 175 7.34 -28.37 6.21
C LEU A 175 7.18 -29.09 4.87
N HIS A 176 7.57 -28.40 3.79
CA HIS A 176 7.49 -28.90 2.42
C HIS A 176 8.89 -29.00 1.81
N PHE A 177 9.34 -30.22 1.57
CA PHE A 177 10.57 -30.47 0.83
C PHE A 177 10.29 -30.38 -0.68
N ARG A 178 11.07 -29.58 -1.41
CA ARG A 178 10.94 -29.41 -2.86
C ARG A 178 12.31 -29.30 -3.51
N SER A 179 12.45 -29.71 -4.77
CA SER A 179 13.61 -29.36 -5.58
C SER A 179 13.29 -28.11 -6.40
N SER A 180 14.22 -27.17 -6.51
CA SER A 180 14.09 -26.04 -7.43
C SER A 180 15.42 -25.71 -8.10
N ILE A 181 15.52 -26.04 -9.39
CA ILE A 181 16.70 -25.67 -10.19
C ILE A 181 16.68 -24.16 -10.50
N LYS A 182 15.49 -23.61 -10.77
CA LYS A 182 15.33 -22.18 -11.09
C LYS A 182 15.65 -21.28 -9.90
N MET A 183 15.18 -21.64 -8.69
CA MET A 183 15.44 -20.85 -7.48
C MET A 183 16.77 -21.23 -6.82
N GLY A 184 17.30 -22.43 -7.05
CA GLY A 184 18.53 -22.90 -6.42
C GLY A 184 18.37 -23.14 -4.91
N ALA A 185 19.44 -22.92 -4.15
CA ALA A 185 19.43 -23.04 -2.69
C ALA A 185 18.54 -21.95 -2.09
N ASN A 186 17.41 -22.36 -1.49
CA ASN A 186 16.43 -21.46 -0.91
C ASN A 186 15.59 -22.12 0.20
N ALA A 187 15.02 -21.29 1.06
CA ALA A 187 13.95 -21.62 1.98
C ALA A 187 13.06 -20.38 2.09
N PHE A 188 11.75 -20.58 2.26
CA PHE A 188 10.83 -19.46 2.44
C PHE A 188 9.56 -19.91 3.16
N ALA A 189 8.95 -18.97 3.89
CA ALA A 189 7.70 -19.19 4.59
C ALA A 189 6.51 -18.43 3.99
N LEU A 190 5.39 -19.13 3.83
CA LEU A 190 4.12 -18.56 3.42
C LEU A 190 3.33 -18.04 4.64
N PRO A 191 2.39 -17.08 4.43
CA PRO A 191 1.60 -16.49 5.51
C PRO A 191 0.83 -17.48 6.40
N SER A 192 0.43 -18.64 5.86
CA SER A 192 -0.29 -19.70 6.58
C SER A 192 0.55 -20.39 7.65
N GLY A 193 1.88 -20.41 7.49
CA GLY A 193 2.81 -21.23 8.27
C GLY A 193 3.42 -22.40 7.49
N ASP A 194 3.09 -22.55 6.21
CA ASP A 194 3.79 -23.45 5.30
C ASP A 194 5.22 -22.94 5.05
N ILE A 195 6.22 -23.78 5.31
CA ILE A 195 7.64 -23.50 5.08
C ILE A 195 8.13 -24.44 3.99
N VAL A 196 8.70 -23.88 2.94
CA VAL A 196 9.31 -24.64 1.84
C VAL A 196 10.82 -24.64 2.01
N LEU A 197 11.42 -25.81 1.91
CA LEU A 197 12.87 -26.00 1.97
C LEU A 197 13.34 -26.67 0.68
N THR A 198 14.31 -26.06 -0.01
CA THR A 198 14.83 -26.64 -1.26
C THR A 198 15.90 -27.69 -1.02
N ASP A 199 15.89 -28.74 -1.84
CA ASP A 199 16.93 -29.77 -1.86
C ASP A 199 18.34 -29.18 -2.06
N GLN A 200 18.42 -28.13 -2.87
CA GLN A 200 19.66 -27.41 -3.17
C GLN A 200 20.22 -26.73 -1.91
N LEU A 201 19.38 -26.20 -1.02
CA LEU A 201 19.85 -25.64 0.24
C LEU A 201 20.36 -26.72 1.18
N VAL A 202 19.64 -27.85 1.27
CA VAL A 202 20.07 -28.99 2.08
C VAL A 202 21.41 -29.55 1.60
N ALA A 203 21.67 -29.51 0.29
CA ALA A 203 22.95 -29.96 -0.28
C ALA A 203 24.16 -29.08 0.11
N LEU A 204 23.93 -27.85 0.56
CA LEU A 204 24.99 -26.96 1.07
C LEU A 204 25.35 -27.22 2.53
N SER A 205 24.49 -27.93 3.27
CA SER A 205 24.77 -28.29 4.65
C SER A 205 25.98 -29.20 4.72
N ARG A 206 26.93 -28.82 5.59
CA ARG A 206 28.14 -29.61 5.88
C ARG A 206 28.03 -30.38 7.19
N ASP A 207 26.87 -30.30 7.85
CA ASP A 207 26.58 -30.96 9.11
C ASP A 207 25.67 -32.16 8.87
N ASP A 208 26.15 -33.37 9.19
CA ASP A 208 25.37 -34.60 9.02
C ASP A 208 24.08 -34.64 9.87
N GLU A 209 24.03 -33.80 10.92
CA GLU A 209 22.86 -33.62 11.78
C GLU A 209 21.94 -32.47 11.33
N PHE A 210 22.28 -31.72 10.27
CA PHE A 210 21.48 -30.61 9.72
C PHE A 210 21.10 -29.52 10.75
N ARG A 211 21.98 -29.21 11.72
CA ARG A 211 21.75 -28.14 12.72
C ARG A 211 21.79 -26.74 12.10
N ASP A 212 22.49 -26.58 11.00
CA ASP A 212 22.47 -25.36 10.20
C ASP A 212 21.10 -25.16 9.53
N ILE A 213 20.51 -26.22 8.98
CA ILE A 213 19.14 -26.21 8.44
C ILE A 213 18.11 -25.94 9.55
N LEU A 214 18.30 -26.46 10.76
CA LEU A 214 17.46 -26.06 11.90
C LEU A 214 17.52 -24.54 12.15
N GLY A 215 18.70 -23.92 12.01
CA GLY A 215 18.85 -22.47 12.06
C GLY A 215 18.05 -21.74 10.98
N VAL A 216 18.08 -22.22 9.75
CA VAL A 216 17.26 -21.71 8.64
C VAL A 216 15.78 -21.85 8.96
N LEU A 217 15.32 -23.02 9.43
CA LEU A 217 13.92 -23.23 9.77
C LEU A 217 13.45 -22.33 10.92
N ALA A 218 14.33 -22.07 11.90
CA ALA A 218 14.06 -21.12 12.99
C ALA A 218 13.92 -19.68 12.48
N HIS A 219 14.72 -19.30 11.48
CA HIS A 219 14.62 -18.02 10.77
C HIS A 219 13.31 -17.90 9.97
N GLU A 220 12.97 -18.91 9.16
CA GLU A 220 11.72 -18.94 8.41
C GLU A 220 10.49 -18.89 9.30
N LYS A 221 10.51 -19.61 10.43
CA LYS A 221 9.47 -19.50 11.45
C LYS A 221 9.36 -18.08 12.01
N GLY A 222 10.48 -17.37 12.18
CA GLY A 222 10.51 -15.96 12.53
C GLY A 222 9.73 -15.08 11.54
N HIS A 223 9.91 -15.30 10.24
CA HIS A 223 9.14 -14.60 9.20
C HIS A 223 7.62 -14.85 9.30
N VAL A 224 7.20 -16.08 9.64
CA VAL A 224 5.78 -16.39 9.87
C VAL A 224 5.26 -15.67 11.11
N VAL A 225 5.99 -15.76 12.22
CA VAL A 225 5.57 -15.17 13.52
C VAL A 225 5.39 -13.67 13.41
N GLU A 226 6.32 -12.98 12.74
CA GLU A 226 6.29 -11.53 12.53
C GLU A 226 5.48 -11.10 11.29
N LYS A 227 4.88 -12.08 10.59
CA LYS A 227 4.01 -11.91 9.42
C LYS A 227 4.67 -11.09 8.30
N HIS A 228 5.97 -11.30 8.05
CA HIS A 228 6.74 -10.48 7.12
C HIS A 228 6.23 -10.53 5.68
N SER A 229 6.00 -11.72 5.13
CA SER A 229 5.47 -11.91 3.76
C SER A 229 4.10 -11.26 3.59
N LEU A 230 3.21 -11.43 4.59
CA LEU A 230 1.89 -10.80 4.60
C LEU A 230 1.97 -9.28 4.68
N ARG A 231 2.80 -8.72 5.57
CA ARG A 231 3.02 -7.27 5.69
C ARG A 231 3.53 -6.69 4.37
N MET A 232 4.44 -7.41 3.70
CA MET A 232 4.98 -7.01 2.41
C MET A 232 3.89 -7.04 1.31
N ALA A 233 3.10 -8.10 1.24
CA ALA A 233 1.98 -8.21 0.29
C ALA A 233 0.93 -7.10 0.49
N ILE A 234 0.54 -6.81 1.73
CA ILE A 234 -0.40 -5.73 2.06
C ILE A 234 0.19 -4.37 1.67
N LYS A 235 1.47 -4.12 2.00
CA LYS A 235 2.15 -2.88 1.62
C LYS A 235 2.14 -2.69 0.10
N THR A 236 2.47 -3.74 -0.66
CA THR A 236 2.43 -3.72 -2.12
C THR A 236 1.03 -3.47 -2.66
N ALA A 237 0.02 -4.13 -2.10
CA ALA A 237 -1.37 -3.92 -2.50
C ALA A 237 -1.84 -2.49 -2.22
N LEU A 238 -1.51 -1.92 -1.05
CA LEU A 238 -1.86 -0.53 -0.71
C LEU A 238 -1.17 0.46 -1.66
N SER A 239 0.13 0.31 -1.88
CA SER A 239 0.89 1.16 -2.81
C SER A 239 0.38 1.03 -4.24
N GLY A 240 0.11 -0.19 -4.70
CA GLY A 240 -0.44 -0.47 -6.02
C GLY A 240 -1.84 0.13 -6.20
N ALA A 241 -2.67 0.15 -5.16
CA ALA A 241 -4.01 0.76 -5.22
C ALA A 241 -3.93 2.28 -5.32
N ILE A 242 -3.00 2.91 -4.60
CA ILE A 242 -2.75 4.36 -4.70
C ILE A 242 -2.26 4.72 -6.10
N ILE A 243 -1.26 3.99 -6.61
CA ILE A 243 -0.71 4.22 -7.95
C ILE A 243 -1.80 3.99 -9.00
N GLY A 244 -2.52 2.87 -8.92
CA GLY A 244 -3.59 2.53 -9.86
C GLY A 244 -4.73 3.53 -9.85
N TYR A 245 -5.09 4.10 -8.70
CA TYR A 245 -6.05 5.20 -8.64
C TYR A 245 -5.54 6.46 -9.34
N MET A 246 -4.26 6.79 -9.21
CA MET A 246 -3.64 7.96 -9.86
C MET A 246 -3.47 7.79 -11.36
N THR A 247 -3.14 6.58 -11.82
CA THR A 247 -2.87 6.28 -13.24
C THR A 247 -4.11 5.79 -14.00
N GLY A 248 -5.15 5.36 -13.28
CA GLY A 248 -6.29 4.65 -13.86
C GLY A 248 -5.99 3.19 -14.22
N ASP A 249 -4.86 2.63 -13.79
CA ASP A 249 -4.41 1.28 -14.12
C ASP A 249 -4.30 0.38 -12.87
N ILE A 250 -5.31 -0.46 -12.67
CA ILE A 250 -5.36 -1.42 -11.55
C ILE A 250 -4.64 -2.74 -11.86
N SER A 251 -4.11 -2.94 -13.08
CA SER A 251 -3.44 -4.19 -13.46
C SER A 251 -2.21 -4.48 -12.61
N ILE A 252 -1.56 -3.42 -12.09
CA ILE A 252 -0.42 -3.49 -11.17
C ILE A 252 -0.75 -4.32 -9.92
N LEU A 253 -1.98 -4.28 -9.41
CA LEU A 253 -2.37 -5.04 -8.23
C LEU A 253 -2.37 -6.55 -8.48
N VAL A 254 -2.82 -6.96 -9.66
CA VAL A 254 -2.95 -8.38 -10.04
C VAL A 254 -1.58 -9.01 -10.25
N THR A 255 -0.63 -8.26 -10.81
CA THR A 255 0.70 -8.78 -11.15
C THR A 255 1.70 -8.63 -10.00
N ALA A 256 1.65 -7.53 -9.24
CA ALA A 256 2.69 -7.23 -8.25
C ALA A 256 2.57 -8.04 -6.96
N VAL A 257 1.36 -8.33 -6.47
CA VAL A 257 1.18 -9.01 -5.18
C VAL A 257 1.72 -10.46 -5.19
N PRO A 258 1.39 -11.31 -6.18
CA PRO A 258 1.97 -12.66 -6.28
C PRO A 258 3.49 -12.61 -6.46
N THR A 259 3.97 -11.71 -7.33
CA THR A 259 5.40 -11.51 -7.56
C THR A 259 6.13 -11.18 -6.27
N VAL A 260 5.56 -10.30 -5.44
CA VAL A 260 6.19 -9.90 -4.17
C VAL A 260 6.27 -11.04 -3.17
N LEU A 261 5.26 -11.91 -3.11
CA LEU A 261 5.29 -13.10 -2.25
C LEU A 261 6.36 -14.11 -2.67
N ILE A 262 6.72 -14.15 -3.96
CA ILE A 262 7.57 -15.18 -4.55
C ILE A 262 9.03 -14.71 -4.72
N SER A 263 9.27 -13.44 -5.06
CA SER A 263 10.57 -12.99 -5.58
C SER A 263 11.11 -11.71 -4.96
N SER A 264 10.44 -11.14 -3.95
CA SER A 264 10.95 -9.94 -3.28
C SER A 264 11.86 -10.27 -2.10
N GLY A 265 13.03 -9.63 -2.08
CA GLY A 265 13.92 -9.63 -0.92
C GLY A 265 13.27 -8.94 0.27
N TYR A 266 13.40 -9.54 1.45
CA TYR A 266 12.94 -8.93 2.69
C TYR A 266 13.77 -7.71 3.06
N SER A 267 13.14 -6.76 3.77
CA SER A 267 13.84 -5.59 4.28
C SER A 267 14.86 -5.98 5.36
N ARG A 268 15.91 -5.17 5.54
CA ARG A 268 16.92 -5.39 6.57
C ARG A 268 16.34 -5.46 7.99
N ASP A 269 15.26 -4.73 8.25
CA ASP A 269 14.57 -4.77 9.55
C ASP A 269 13.84 -6.10 9.76
N PHE A 270 13.22 -6.65 8.70
CA PHE A 270 12.58 -7.98 8.75
C PHE A 270 13.61 -9.09 8.95
N GLU A 271 14.77 -9.01 8.30
CA GLU A 271 15.86 -9.97 8.52
C GLU A 271 16.37 -9.91 9.97
N ARG A 272 16.50 -8.71 10.56
CA ARG A 272 16.89 -8.58 11.98
C ARG A 272 15.86 -9.15 12.94
N GLU A 273 14.56 -8.93 12.68
CA GLU A 273 13.46 -9.50 13.46
C GLU A 273 13.48 -11.05 13.40
N ALA A 274 13.66 -11.60 12.20
CA ALA A 274 13.73 -13.05 11.98
C ALA A 274 15.02 -13.69 12.56
N ASP A 275 16.18 -13.05 12.38
CA ASP A 275 17.46 -13.50 12.96
C ASP A 275 17.39 -13.54 14.50
N ALA A 276 16.81 -12.50 15.12
CA ALA A 276 16.61 -12.46 16.57
C ALA A 276 15.66 -13.56 17.05
N HIS A 277 14.63 -13.88 16.27
CA HIS A 277 13.75 -15.02 16.55
C HIS A 277 14.53 -16.34 16.46
N ALA A 278 15.32 -16.54 15.40
CA ALA A 278 16.11 -17.74 15.17
C ALA A 278 17.09 -18.00 16.32
N VAL A 279 17.86 -16.98 16.72
CA VAL A 279 18.79 -17.06 17.86
C VAL A 279 18.07 -17.51 19.13
N LYS A 280 16.91 -16.92 19.42
CA LYS A 280 16.12 -17.26 20.62
C LYS A 280 15.62 -18.70 20.59
N GLU A 281 15.18 -19.21 19.44
CA GLU A 281 14.72 -20.59 19.31
C GLU A 281 15.89 -21.59 19.41
N LEU A 282 17.00 -21.32 18.73
CA LEU A 282 18.21 -22.16 18.80
C LEU A 282 18.74 -22.27 20.24
N GLN A 283 18.77 -21.16 20.99
CA GLN A 283 19.18 -21.16 22.40
C GLN A 283 18.24 -21.97 23.29
N LYS A 284 16.93 -22.01 23.00
CA LYS A 284 15.97 -22.85 23.75
C LYS A 284 16.16 -24.33 23.47
N LEU A 285 16.60 -24.67 22.26
CA LEU A 285 16.89 -26.04 21.83
C LEU A 285 18.31 -26.48 22.18
N ASP A 286 19.10 -25.63 22.84
CA ASP A 286 20.52 -25.87 23.19
C ASP A 286 21.39 -26.15 21.95
N VAL A 287 21.07 -25.50 20.83
CA VAL A 287 21.81 -25.60 19.56
C VAL A 287 22.63 -24.33 19.36
N SER A 288 23.94 -24.49 19.10
CA SER A 288 24.82 -23.35 18.85
C SER A 288 24.43 -22.59 17.58
N THR A 289 24.43 -21.27 17.65
CA THR A 289 24.19 -20.39 16.50
C THR A 289 25.31 -20.42 15.46
N ILE A 290 26.46 -21.06 15.78
CA ILE A 290 27.60 -21.17 14.86
C ILE A 290 27.27 -21.98 13.60
N TYR A 291 26.36 -22.96 13.69
CA TYR A 291 25.97 -23.76 12.54
C TYR A 291 25.31 -22.90 11.46
N MET A 292 24.41 -22.00 11.85
CA MET A 292 23.78 -21.03 10.94
C MET A 292 24.82 -20.07 10.34
N ALA A 293 25.73 -19.56 11.16
CA ALA A 293 26.81 -18.68 10.68
C ALA A 293 27.71 -19.37 9.65
N ASN A 294 28.05 -20.65 9.86
CA ASN A 294 28.87 -21.42 8.92
C ASN A 294 28.16 -21.65 7.58
N LEU A 295 26.85 -21.92 7.60
CA LEU A 295 26.05 -22.05 6.36
C LEU A 295 26.00 -20.73 5.59
N PHE A 296 25.84 -19.61 6.29
CA PHE A 296 25.91 -18.28 5.69
C PHE A 296 27.27 -17.98 5.06
N GLU A 297 28.38 -18.34 5.73
CA GLU A 297 29.70 -18.22 5.13
C GLU A 297 29.87 -19.10 3.88
N GLU A 298 29.25 -20.28 3.86
CA GLU A 298 29.31 -21.18 2.71
C GLU A 298 28.54 -20.61 1.53
N LEU A 299 27.33 -20.09 1.76
CA LEU A 299 26.54 -19.36 0.78
C LEU A 299 27.30 -18.15 0.22
N ALA A 300 27.98 -17.38 1.07
CA ALA A 300 28.79 -16.23 0.67
C ALA A 300 30.00 -16.63 -0.20
N LYS A 301 30.64 -17.78 0.07
CA LYS A 301 31.79 -18.27 -0.70
C LYS A 301 31.39 -18.70 -2.11
N GLU A 302 30.24 -19.35 -2.24
CA GLU A 302 29.80 -19.90 -3.52
C GLU A 302 29.25 -18.81 -4.47
N HIS A 303 28.70 -17.72 -3.93
CA HIS A 303 27.98 -16.70 -4.72
C HIS A 303 28.57 -15.28 -4.66
N GLY A 304 29.50 -15.01 -3.74
CA GLY A 304 29.94 -13.65 -3.42
C GLY A 304 28.94 -12.91 -2.53
N MET A 305 29.38 -11.82 -1.89
CA MET A 305 28.54 -10.96 -1.04
C MET A 305 27.82 -9.84 -1.82
N ASP A 306 28.07 -9.72 -3.13
CA ASP A 306 27.51 -8.66 -3.96
C ASP A 306 26.10 -9.03 -4.46
N GLU A 307 25.14 -8.13 -4.26
CA GLU A 307 23.75 -8.23 -4.75
C GLU A 307 23.63 -8.42 -6.29
N ASN A 308 24.71 -8.19 -7.04
CA ASN A 308 24.77 -8.27 -8.51
C ASN A 308 25.35 -9.59 -9.06
N SER A 309 25.74 -10.54 -8.20
CA SER A 309 26.23 -11.85 -8.66
C SER A 309 25.05 -12.74 -9.07
N SER A 310 25.13 -13.30 -10.28
CA SER A 310 24.04 -14.03 -10.91
C SER A 310 23.61 -15.27 -10.12
N MET A 311 22.39 -15.20 -9.56
CA MET A 311 21.42 -16.29 -9.37
C MET A 311 21.70 -17.31 -8.26
N VAL A 312 21.35 -16.98 -7.00
CA VAL A 312 20.86 -17.95 -6.01
C VAL A 312 19.73 -17.39 -5.15
N GLY A 313 18.67 -18.19 -5.00
CA GLY A 313 17.39 -17.85 -4.40
C GLY A 313 17.48 -17.30 -2.97
N LEU A 314 18.20 -17.95 -2.05
CA LEU A 314 18.22 -17.53 -0.64
C LEU A 314 18.82 -16.13 -0.46
N ILE A 315 19.90 -15.79 -1.17
CA ILE A 315 20.53 -14.45 -1.07
C ILE A 315 19.64 -13.38 -1.70
N THR A 316 18.82 -13.76 -2.68
CA THR A 316 17.88 -12.86 -3.37
C THR A 316 16.65 -12.57 -2.50
N SER A 317 16.11 -13.57 -1.81
CA SER A 317 14.98 -13.40 -0.88
C SER A 317 15.42 -12.89 0.51
N HIS A 318 16.61 -13.27 0.97
CA HIS A 318 17.20 -12.89 2.26
C HIS A 318 18.60 -12.31 2.05
N PRO A 319 18.72 -10.97 1.93
CA PRO A 319 20.01 -10.33 1.73
C PRO A 319 21.02 -10.76 2.80
N LEU A 320 22.07 -11.43 2.36
CA LEU A 320 23.12 -11.92 3.24
C LEU A 320 24.14 -10.80 3.46
N THR A 321 24.40 -10.46 4.72
CA THR A 321 25.38 -9.43 5.07
C THR A 321 26.38 -9.97 6.09
N GLN A 322 27.59 -9.39 6.08
CA GLN A 322 28.62 -9.70 7.08
C GLN A 322 28.11 -9.43 8.52
N GLU A 323 27.27 -8.39 8.70
CA GLU A 323 26.63 -8.06 9.98
C GLU A 323 25.82 -9.24 10.54
N ARG A 324 25.06 -9.94 9.69
CA ARG A 324 24.25 -11.10 10.12
C ARG A 324 25.12 -12.29 10.52
N ILE A 325 26.19 -12.56 9.77
CA ILE A 325 27.15 -13.62 10.13
C ILE A 325 27.78 -13.33 11.50
N GLU A 326 28.22 -12.09 11.72
CA GLU A 326 28.79 -11.66 12.99
C GLU A 326 27.76 -11.69 14.12
N TYR A 327 26.50 -11.33 13.84
CA TYR A 327 25.40 -11.44 14.79
C TYR A 327 25.23 -12.88 15.29
N PHE A 328 25.10 -13.87 14.41
CA PHE A 328 24.98 -15.27 14.82
C PHE A 328 26.24 -15.76 15.56
N LYS A 329 27.44 -15.34 15.16
CA LYS A 329 28.69 -15.68 15.87
C LYS A 329 28.76 -15.11 17.29
N SER A 330 28.14 -13.95 17.52
CA SER A 330 28.18 -13.28 18.84
C SER A 330 27.45 -14.05 19.95
N PHE A 331 26.56 -15.00 19.59
CA PHE A 331 25.82 -15.83 20.54
C PHE A 331 26.42 -17.22 20.75
N ASN A 332 27.62 -17.48 20.21
CA ASN A 332 28.31 -18.75 20.40
C ASN A 332 28.65 -18.93 21.90
N LYS A 333 28.03 -19.92 22.54
CA LYS A 333 28.41 -20.41 23.87
C LYS A 333 29.40 -21.56 23.75
#